data_AF-A0A1X7TPI1-F1
#
_entry.id   AF-A0A1X7TPI1-F1
#
_cell.length_a   1.000
_cell.length_b   1.000
_cell.length_c   1.000
_cell.angle_alpha   90.00
_cell.angle_beta   90.00
_cell.angle_gamma   90.00
#
_symmetry.space_group_name_H-M   'P 1'
#
loop_
_entity.id
_entity.type
_entity.pdbx_description
1 polymer ?
#
loop_
_entity_poly.entity_id
_entity_poly.type
_entity_poly.pdbx_seq_one_letter_code
_entity_poly.pdbx_strand_id
1 'polypeptide(L)'
;SSCSVSSGQYYVSDDCSSVTQSPCHPLSVYAGNMSQYNNTIFYFIGTTTINDNVTMTAVKNVTLHGLDQSPSIVCKKGVFKNSVSVFYSDHVTISSLSFSYCSLKVVSCNNITITNSFFATWSGDVDLTNAFDLKISSSVFSTSYSVNLKYNALPVCSSELLHYSLILTNVNFTTGSIIELEMLHGTTYNVSIIFDQVEYCANPHIISVGGLFYFLIINSSFHDVNDGPGLSIDFYETRYYTNPGIQLTSTFILEDSQFYNNKQGLEIYGDEYLLGTLCYN
;
A
#
# COMPACT_ATOMS: atom_id res chain seq x y z
N SER A 1 -16.49 31.46 -12.57
CA SER A 1 -16.93 30.22 -13.25
C SER A 1 -15.82 29.19 -13.10
N SER A 2 -16.01 28.17 -12.26
CA SER A 2 -15.08 27.05 -12.16
C SER A 2 -15.34 26.11 -13.32
N CYS A 3 -14.47 26.09 -14.32
CA CYS A 3 -14.49 25.04 -15.33
C CYS A 3 -14.07 23.74 -14.63
N SER A 4 -15.04 22.91 -14.23
CA SER A 4 -14.77 21.52 -13.88
C SER A 4 -14.14 20.88 -15.10
N VAL A 5 -12.89 20.43 -15.00
CA VAL A 5 -12.30 19.63 -16.08
C VAL A 5 -13.18 18.40 -16.22
N SER A 6 -13.75 18.20 -17.41
CA SER A 6 -14.71 17.11 -17.62
C SER A 6 -14.06 15.77 -17.34
N SER A 7 -14.87 14.80 -16.92
CA SER A 7 -14.49 13.37 -16.94
C SER A 7 -13.81 13.06 -18.28
N GLY A 8 -12.62 12.49 -18.23
CA GLY A 8 -11.76 12.46 -19.40
C GLY A 8 -10.64 11.45 -19.29
N GLN A 9 -10.13 11.07 -20.45
CA GLN A 9 -8.94 10.25 -20.61
C GLN A 9 -7.79 11.16 -21.02
N TYR A 10 -6.67 11.09 -20.31
CA TYR A 10 -5.51 11.93 -20.53
C TYR A 10 -4.31 11.05 -20.83
N TYR A 11 -3.65 11.27 -21.97
CA TYR A 11 -2.45 10.54 -22.32
C TYR A 11 -1.22 11.31 -21.83
N VAL A 12 -0.34 10.60 -21.12
CA VAL A 12 0.79 11.15 -20.38
C VAL A 12 2.09 10.53 -20.87
N SER A 13 2.99 11.37 -21.38
CA SER A 13 4.35 10.97 -21.74
C SER A 13 5.26 12.19 -21.81
N ASP A 14 6.54 12.04 -21.44
CA ASP A 14 7.54 13.09 -21.71
C ASP A 14 7.88 13.19 -23.20
N ASP A 15 7.77 12.08 -23.95
CA ASP A 15 7.96 12.02 -25.40
C ASP A 15 6.66 11.65 -26.11
N CYS A 16 5.86 12.66 -26.42
CA CYS A 16 4.63 12.50 -27.19
C CYS A 16 4.84 12.41 -28.71
N SER A 17 6.08 12.50 -29.21
CA SER A 17 6.34 12.53 -30.66
C SER A 17 6.14 11.17 -31.33
N SER A 18 6.34 10.09 -30.58
CA SER A 18 6.20 8.70 -31.03
C SER A 18 4.82 8.09 -30.71
N VAL A 19 3.95 8.86 -30.06
CA VAL A 19 2.67 8.39 -29.52
C VAL A 19 1.53 8.63 -30.51
N THR A 20 0.77 7.58 -30.83
CA THR A 20 -0.38 7.68 -31.75
C THR A 20 -1.63 8.28 -31.09
N GLN A 21 -1.71 8.22 -29.76
CA GLN A 21 -2.80 8.76 -28.95
C GLN A 21 -2.59 10.25 -28.72
N SER A 22 -3.56 11.07 -29.15
CA SER A 22 -3.52 12.53 -29.05
C SER A 22 -4.84 13.06 -28.51
N PRO A 23 -4.84 14.09 -27.63
CA PRO A 23 -3.68 14.84 -27.16
C PRO A 23 -2.85 14.07 -26.13
N CYS A 24 -1.52 14.13 -26.27
CA CYS A 24 -0.54 13.63 -25.31
C CYS A 24 0.24 14.81 -24.75
N HIS A 25 0.44 14.82 -23.44
CA HIS A 25 1.20 15.86 -22.75
C HIS A 25 2.09 15.28 -21.65
N PRO A 26 3.23 15.91 -21.30
CA PRO A 26 4.00 15.51 -20.14
C PRO A 26 3.21 15.71 -18.85
N LEU A 27 3.51 14.92 -17.83
CA LEU A 27 2.79 14.96 -16.55
C LEU A 27 2.83 16.35 -15.89
N SER A 28 3.89 17.13 -16.14
CA SER A 28 4.05 18.50 -15.64
C SER A 28 2.89 19.43 -16.02
N VAL A 29 2.21 19.17 -17.14
CA VAL A 29 1.01 19.93 -17.56
C VAL A 29 -0.16 19.71 -16.60
N TYR A 30 -0.28 18.51 -16.05
CA TYR A 30 -1.38 18.13 -15.15
C TYR A 30 -1.00 18.30 -13.67
N ALA A 31 0.27 18.07 -13.32
CA ALA A 31 0.77 17.97 -11.95
C ALA A 31 0.51 19.22 -11.11
N GLY A 32 0.56 20.42 -11.70
CA GLY A 32 0.37 21.69 -10.98
C GLY A 32 -1.03 21.85 -10.35
N ASN A 33 -2.03 21.10 -10.82
CA ASN A 33 -3.37 21.09 -10.23
C ASN A 33 -4.01 19.71 -10.41
N MET A 34 -3.36 18.65 -9.95
CA MET A 34 -3.86 17.29 -10.16
C MET A 34 -5.15 16.99 -9.35
N SER A 35 -5.41 17.77 -8.29
CA SER A 35 -6.59 17.65 -7.43
C SER A 35 -7.92 18.04 -8.08
N GLN A 36 -7.92 18.67 -9.26
CA GLN A 36 -9.18 19.03 -9.96
C GLN A 36 -9.76 17.86 -10.79
N TYR A 37 -8.97 16.80 -11.02
CA TYR A 37 -9.29 15.77 -12.01
C TYR A 37 -10.10 14.61 -11.42
N ASN A 38 -11.36 14.86 -11.07
CA ASN A 38 -12.28 13.81 -10.63
C ASN A 38 -12.88 13.04 -11.80
N ASN A 39 -13.12 11.72 -11.63
CA ASN A 39 -13.68 10.84 -12.67
C ASN A 39 -12.81 10.81 -13.94
N THR A 40 -11.49 10.63 -13.76
CA THR A 40 -10.51 10.70 -14.84
C THR A 40 -9.59 9.48 -14.88
N ILE A 41 -9.06 9.21 -16.07
CA ILE A 41 -8.04 8.19 -16.28
C ILE A 41 -6.84 8.86 -16.93
N PHE A 42 -5.67 8.74 -16.29
CA PHE A 42 -4.38 9.10 -16.85
C PHE A 42 -3.71 7.84 -17.41
N TYR A 43 -3.55 7.81 -18.72
CA TYR A 43 -2.87 6.77 -19.46
C TYR A 43 -1.41 7.14 -19.67
N PHE A 44 -0.51 6.48 -18.93
CA PHE A 44 0.92 6.66 -19.06
C PHE A 44 1.47 5.82 -20.20
N ILE A 45 2.26 6.48 -21.04
CA ILE A 45 2.87 5.92 -22.26
C ILE A 45 4.37 6.19 -22.15
N GLY A 46 5.18 5.13 -22.24
CA GLY A 46 6.62 5.22 -22.06
C GLY A 46 7.05 5.75 -20.69
N THR A 47 8.13 6.53 -20.66
CA THR A 47 8.73 7.04 -19.42
C THR A 47 8.28 8.48 -19.14
N THR A 48 7.89 8.74 -17.90
CA THR A 48 7.54 10.06 -17.37
C THR A 48 8.48 10.42 -16.23
N THR A 49 9.11 11.58 -16.31
CA THR A 49 10.07 12.06 -15.32
C THR A 49 9.41 13.07 -14.40
N ILE A 50 9.46 12.80 -13.10
CA ILE A 50 8.93 13.69 -12.06
C ILE A 50 10.07 14.50 -11.42
N ASN A 51 10.01 15.82 -11.61
CA ASN A 51 10.97 16.76 -11.03
C ASN A 51 10.52 17.36 -9.69
N ASP A 52 9.21 17.37 -9.42
CA ASP A 52 8.60 17.90 -8.19
C ASP A 52 7.50 16.96 -7.69
N ASN A 53 7.06 17.08 -6.43
CA ASN A 53 5.97 16.25 -5.91
C ASN A 53 4.68 16.39 -6.74
N VAL A 54 4.07 15.26 -7.05
CA VAL A 54 2.75 15.18 -7.68
C VAL A 54 1.73 14.88 -6.59
N THR A 55 0.80 15.80 -6.36
CA THR A 55 -0.15 15.68 -5.24
C THR A 55 -1.59 15.68 -5.76
N MET A 56 -2.34 14.66 -5.35
CA MET A 56 -3.78 14.54 -5.54
C MET A 56 -4.45 14.60 -4.18
N THR A 57 -5.29 15.61 -3.95
CA THR A 57 -5.99 15.81 -2.68
C THR A 57 -7.49 15.85 -2.92
N ALA A 58 -8.25 15.11 -2.13
CA ALA A 58 -9.70 15.06 -2.20
C ALA A 58 -10.23 14.72 -3.60
N VAL A 59 -9.55 13.80 -4.30
CA VAL A 59 -10.00 13.32 -5.60
C VAL A 59 -10.89 12.10 -5.46
N LYS A 60 -11.76 11.89 -6.45
CA LYS A 60 -12.67 10.77 -6.54
C LYS A 60 -12.63 10.13 -7.92
N ASN A 61 -12.63 8.79 -7.97
CA ASN A 61 -12.68 8.01 -9.20
C ASN A 61 -11.52 8.36 -10.16
N VAL A 62 -10.29 8.28 -9.68
CA VAL A 62 -9.09 8.59 -10.47
C VAL A 62 -8.30 7.33 -10.74
N THR A 63 -7.88 7.14 -11.98
CA THR A 63 -7.02 6.01 -12.37
C THR A 63 -5.72 6.52 -12.98
N LEU A 64 -4.59 6.04 -12.49
CA LEU A 64 -3.29 6.12 -13.14
C LEU A 64 -2.99 4.74 -13.75
N HIS A 65 -2.93 4.64 -15.07
CA HIS A 65 -2.82 3.37 -15.79
C HIS A 65 -1.70 3.41 -16.83
N GLY A 66 -0.81 2.43 -16.85
CA GLY A 66 0.14 2.25 -17.95
C GLY A 66 -0.44 1.42 -19.11
N LEU A 67 -0.30 1.90 -20.36
CA LEU A 67 -0.85 1.23 -21.56
C LEU A 67 0.11 0.27 -22.30
N ASP A 68 1.42 0.48 -22.23
CA ASP A 68 2.43 -0.28 -23.00
C ASP A 68 3.14 -1.38 -22.17
N GLN A 69 4.19 -2.02 -22.72
CA GLN A 69 4.89 -3.14 -22.05
C GLN A 69 5.65 -2.75 -20.77
N SER A 70 5.95 -1.47 -20.55
CA SER A 70 6.58 -1.01 -19.30
C SER A 70 6.56 0.52 -19.07
N PRO A 71 5.39 1.20 -19.04
CA PRO A 71 5.35 2.61 -18.68
C PRO A 71 5.95 2.83 -17.30
N SER A 72 6.77 3.87 -17.17
CA SER A 72 7.51 4.13 -15.94
C SER A 72 7.39 5.58 -15.49
N ILE A 73 7.32 5.74 -14.18
CA ILE A 73 7.41 7.02 -13.49
C ILE A 73 8.76 7.04 -12.79
N VAL A 74 9.62 7.95 -13.22
CA VAL A 74 10.99 8.07 -12.73
C VAL A 74 11.14 9.39 -11.99
N CYS A 75 11.53 9.33 -10.73
CA CYS A 75 11.81 10.52 -9.94
C CYS A 75 13.30 10.86 -10.01
N LYS A 76 13.63 12.16 -10.08
CA LYS A 76 15.01 12.59 -10.26
C LYS A 76 15.88 12.27 -9.03
N LYS A 77 16.96 11.52 -9.27
CA LYS A 77 17.96 11.14 -8.26
C LYS A 77 18.60 12.38 -7.60
N GLY A 78 18.65 12.40 -6.26
CA GLY A 78 19.38 13.39 -5.47
C GLY A 78 18.55 14.55 -4.90
N VAL A 79 17.26 14.62 -5.20
CA VAL A 79 16.31 15.53 -4.54
C VAL A 79 15.52 14.68 -3.53
N PHE A 80 15.34 15.16 -2.31
CA PHE A 80 14.57 14.47 -1.27
C PHE A 80 13.24 13.94 -1.82
N LYS A 81 13.12 12.60 -1.89
CA LYS A 81 11.92 11.78 -2.17
C LYS A 81 10.79 12.53 -2.91
N ASN A 82 11.00 12.82 -4.20
CA ASN A 82 9.88 13.18 -5.05
C ASN A 82 8.84 12.07 -4.97
N SER A 83 7.60 12.47 -4.75
CA SER A 83 6.53 11.55 -4.43
C SER A 83 5.32 11.77 -5.32
N VAL A 84 4.65 10.67 -5.63
CA VAL A 84 3.25 10.69 -6.03
C VAL A 84 2.45 10.51 -4.75
N SER A 85 1.70 11.53 -4.36
CA SER A 85 0.97 11.57 -3.11
C SER A 85 -0.54 11.69 -3.34
N VAL A 86 -1.30 10.88 -2.62
CA VAL A 86 -2.76 10.82 -2.66
C VAL A 86 -3.29 11.03 -1.25
N PHE A 87 -4.06 12.10 -1.04
CA PHE A 87 -4.57 12.50 0.26
C PHE A 87 -6.10 12.58 0.25
N TYR A 88 -6.76 12.08 1.30
CA TYR A 88 -8.19 12.29 1.53
C TYR A 88 -9.09 11.92 0.35
N SER A 89 -8.70 10.91 -0.41
CA SER A 89 -9.29 10.56 -1.70
C SER A 89 -10.08 9.25 -1.63
N ASP A 90 -10.92 9.02 -2.63
CA ASP A 90 -11.84 7.88 -2.68
C ASP A 90 -11.85 7.26 -4.09
N HIS A 91 -11.79 5.93 -4.19
CA HIS A 91 -11.77 5.22 -5.47
C HIS A 91 -10.60 5.65 -6.38
N VAL A 92 -9.36 5.44 -5.90
CA VAL A 92 -8.14 5.69 -6.69
C VAL A 92 -7.48 4.39 -7.09
N THR A 93 -7.17 4.24 -8.38
CA THR A 93 -6.50 3.07 -8.94
C THR A 93 -5.14 3.44 -9.51
N ILE A 94 -4.10 2.70 -9.15
CA ILE A 94 -2.76 2.76 -9.74
C ILE A 94 -2.50 1.39 -10.36
N SER A 95 -2.24 1.34 -11.66
CA SER A 95 -2.17 0.07 -12.38
C SER A 95 -1.16 0.06 -13.52
N SER A 96 -0.50 -1.08 -13.72
CA SER A 96 0.41 -1.30 -14.85
C SER A 96 1.55 -0.28 -14.96
N LEU A 97 2.07 0.18 -13.81
CA LEU A 97 3.09 1.23 -13.74
C LEU A 97 4.35 0.73 -13.05
N SER A 98 5.51 1.11 -13.59
CA SER A 98 6.79 0.95 -12.91
C SER A 98 7.21 2.25 -12.22
N PHE A 99 7.54 2.21 -10.94
CA PHE A 99 8.06 3.35 -10.18
C PHE A 99 9.56 3.17 -9.94
N SER A 100 10.33 4.23 -10.19
CA SER A 100 11.77 4.25 -9.96
C SER A 100 12.22 5.52 -9.25
N TYR A 101 12.93 5.36 -8.13
CA TYR A 101 13.40 6.45 -7.27
C TYR A 101 12.29 7.36 -6.70
N CYS A 102 11.03 6.92 -6.80
CA CYS A 102 9.87 7.67 -6.33
C CYS A 102 9.42 7.15 -4.97
N SER A 103 8.71 7.99 -4.21
CA SER A 103 7.85 7.49 -3.14
C SER A 103 6.39 7.53 -3.59
N LEU A 104 5.58 6.57 -3.17
CA LEU A 104 4.13 6.60 -3.31
C LEU A 104 3.54 6.80 -1.92
N LYS A 105 2.75 7.86 -1.73
CA LYS A 105 2.09 8.14 -0.45
C LYS A 105 0.58 8.09 -0.64
N VAL A 106 -0.10 7.28 0.15
CA VAL A 106 -1.56 7.22 0.19
C VAL A 106 -1.99 7.39 1.63
N VAL A 107 -2.62 8.52 1.93
CA VAL A 107 -2.91 8.91 3.31
C VAL A 107 -4.37 9.28 3.48
N SER A 108 -5.02 8.65 4.47
CA SER A 108 -6.42 8.89 4.83
C SER A 108 -7.37 8.76 3.63
N CYS A 109 -7.19 7.70 2.84
CA CYS A 109 -7.97 7.44 1.63
C CYS A 109 -8.85 6.21 1.79
N ASN A 110 -9.89 6.07 0.96
CA ASN A 110 -10.76 4.90 0.91
C ASN A 110 -10.78 4.30 -0.51
N ASN A 111 -11.01 2.99 -0.62
CA ASN A 111 -11.14 2.27 -1.89
C ASN A 111 -9.93 2.49 -2.81
N ILE A 112 -8.75 2.08 -2.35
CA ILE A 112 -7.51 2.24 -3.09
C ILE A 112 -7.11 0.92 -3.71
N THR A 113 -6.82 0.92 -5.01
CA THR A 113 -6.33 -0.27 -5.72
C THR A 113 -4.95 0.00 -6.31
N ILE A 114 -3.97 -0.84 -5.99
CA ILE A 114 -2.67 -0.90 -6.65
C ILE A 114 -2.58 -2.27 -7.31
N THR A 115 -2.39 -2.33 -8.62
CA THR A 115 -2.36 -3.61 -9.32
C THR A 115 -1.36 -3.65 -10.46
N ASN A 116 -0.82 -4.84 -10.75
CA ASN A 116 0.09 -5.06 -11.88
C ASN A 116 1.25 -4.03 -11.93
N SER A 117 1.74 -3.59 -10.77
CA SER A 117 2.70 -2.49 -10.68
C SER A 117 4.04 -2.97 -10.14
N PHE A 118 5.11 -2.31 -10.57
CA PHE A 118 6.47 -2.66 -10.20
C PHE A 118 7.14 -1.49 -9.48
N PHE A 119 7.69 -1.76 -8.30
CA PHE A 119 8.39 -0.76 -7.50
C PHE A 119 9.85 -1.19 -7.35
N ALA A 120 10.74 -0.45 -8.00
CA ALA A 120 12.16 -0.84 -8.07
C ALA A 120 13.07 0.37 -7.95
N THR A 121 14.33 0.11 -7.61
CA THR A 121 15.44 1.06 -7.55
C THR A 121 15.50 1.93 -6.28
N TRP A 122 16.73 2.05 -5.73
CA TRP A 122 17.05 2.55 -4.37
C TRP A 122 16.34 3.85 -3.95
N SER A 123 15.97 3.92 -2.66
CA SER A 123 15.44 5.10 -1.92
C SER A 123 13.97 5.48 -2.09
N GLY A 124 13.16 4.64 -2.74
CA GLY A 124 11.70 4.78 -2.76
C GLY A 124 11.00 4.08 -1.59
N ASP A 125 9.82 4.55 -1.23
CA ASP A 125 8.94 3.94 -0.24
C ASP A 125 7.47 4.05 -0.67
N VAL A 126 6.67 3.04 -0.34
CA VAL A 126 5.21 3.09 -0.42
C VAL A 126 4.69 3.28 1.00
N ASP A 127 4.21 4.48 1.32
CA ASP A 127 3.64 4.83 2.62
C ASP A 127 2.11 4.88 2.52
N LEU A 128 1.46 3.99 3.25
CA LEU A 128 0.02 3.72 3.20
C LEU A 128 -0.53 3.91 4.61
N THR A 129 -0.82 5.16 4.97
CA THR A 129 -1.30 5.53 6.30
C THR A 129 -2.81 5.76 6.27
N ASN A 130 -3.59 4.96 7.02
CA ASN A 130 -5.06 4.97 6.98
C ASN A 130 -5.60 4.88 5.54
N ALA A 131 -4.97 4.03 4.73
CA ALA A 131 -5.51 3.62 3.44
C ALA A 131 -6.53 2.49 3.70
N PHE A 132 -7.80 2.88 3.80
CA PHE A 132 -8.91 1.96 4.05
C PHE A 132 -9.40 1.34 2.75
N ASP A 133 -9.87 0.10 2.83
CA ASP A 133 -10.33 -0.68 1.69
C ASP A 133 -9.27 -0.72 0.59
N LEU A 134 -8.06 -1.05 1.02
CA LEU A 134 -6.85 -1.09 0.20
C LEU A 134 -6.69 -2.49 -0.39
N LYS A 135 -6.52 -2.55 -1.71
CA LYS A 135 -6.17 -3.77 -2.44
C LYS A 135 -4.85 -3.59 -3.19
N ILE A 136 -3.88 -4.44 -2.89
CA ILE A 136 -2.63 -4.56 -3.66
C ILE A 136 -2.62 -5.94 -4.32
N SER A 137 -2.44 -5.99 -5.64
CA SER A 137 -2.47 -7.27 -6.34
C SER A 137 -1.48 -7.37 -7.50
N SER A 138 -0.96 -8.58 -7.76
CA SER A 138 -0.06 -8.85 -8.90
C SER A 138 1.07 -7.83 -9.03
N SER A 139 1.61 -7.37 -7.90
CA SER A 139 2.60 -6.28 -7.85
C SER A 139 3.89 -6.77 -7.22
N VAL A 140 5.01 -6.18 -7.64
CA VAL A 140 6.34 -6.63 -7.22
C VAL A 140 7.13 -5.46 -6.64
N PHE A 141 7.71 -5.69 -5.46
CA PHE A 141 8.59 -4.76 -4.76
C PHE A 141 10.02 -5.33 -4.77
N SER A 142 11.01 -4.53 -5.17
CA SER A 142 12.39 -4.98 -5.29
C SER A 142 13.40 -3.94 -4.85
N THR A 143 14.64 -4.38 -4.64
CA THR A 143 15.81 -3.48 -4.63
C THR A 143 15.71 -2.41 -3.53
N SER A 144 15.43 -2.84 -2.29
CA SER A 144 15.34 -1.97 -1.11
C SER A 144 14.17 -0.99 -1.08
N TYR A 145 13.06 -1.35 -1.72
CA TYR A 145 11.79 -0.64 -1.55
C TYR A 145 11.12 -1.04 -0.22
N SER A 146 10.68 -0.06 0.55
CA SER A 146 9.93 -0.27 1.80
C SER A 146 8.45 -0.02 1.57
N VAL A 147 7.59 -0.94 2.01
CA VAL A 147 6.13 -0.77 2.04
C VAL A 147 5.69 -0.63 3.49
N ASN A 148 5.31 0.58 3.88
CA ASN A 148 4.90 0.91 5.24
C ASN A 148 3.38 1.05 5.26
N LEU A 149 2.70 0.14 5.95
CA LEU A 149 1.26 0.17 6.18
C LEU A 149 1.02 0.59 7.62
N LYS A 150 0.23 1.66 7.81
CA LYS A 150 -0.03 2.20 9.16
C LYS A 150 -1.50 2.50 9.36
N TYR A 151 -2.11 1.88 10.37
CA TYR A 151 -3.49 2.13 10.79
C TYR A 151 -3.50 2.86 12.13
N ASN A 152 -3.72 4.17 12.09
CA ASN A 152 -3.81 5.02 13.28
C ASN A 152 -5.26 5.19 13.73
N ALA A 153 -5.45 5.47 15.01
CA ALA A 153 -6.75 5.84 15.56
C ALA A 153 -7.38 7.01 14.78
N LEU A 154 -8.68 6.92 14.50
CA LEU A 154 -9.41 8.03 13.89
C LEU A 154 -9.53 9.20 14.88
N PRO A 155 -9.46 10.46 14.41
CA PRO A 155 -9.55 11.63 15.28
C PRO A 155 -10.95 11.84 15.88
N VAL A 156 -11.97 11.14 15.38
CA VAL A 156 -13.36 11.27 15.80
C VAL A 156 -13.87 9.91 16.26
N CYS A 157 -14.48 9.88 17.45
CA CYS A 157 -15.16 8.69 17.94
C CYS A 157 -16.43 8.44 17.12
N SER A 158 -16.58 7.23 16.59
CA SER A 158 -17.80 6.78 15.95
C SER A 158 -18.73 6.13 16.98
N SER A 159 -20.05 6.32 16.84
CA SER A 159 -21.05 5.56 17.61
C SER A 159 -21.22 4.13 17.12
N GLU A 160 -20.72 3.83 15.92
CA GLU A 160 -20.73 2.52 15.27
C GLU A 160 -19.31 1.99 15.09
N LEU A 161 -19.12 0.68 15.25
CA LEU A 161 -17.83 0.05 14.96
C LEU A 161 -17.66 -0.07 13.45
N LEU A 162 -16.88 0.83 12.86
CA LEU A 162 -16.55 0.83 11.44
C LEU A 162 -15.68 -0.39 11.08
N HIS A 163 -15.82 -0.87 9.84
CA HIS A 163 -15.06 -1.99 9.32
C HIS A 163 -14.34 -1.58 8.03
N TYR A 164 -13.05 -1.89 7.96
CA TYR A 164 -12.19 -1.60 6.81
C TYR A 164 -11.39 -2.83 6.41
N SER A 165 -10.86 -2.82 5.19
CA SER A 165 -10.09 -3.94 4.65
C SER A 165 -8.70 -3.58 4.12
N LEU A 166 -7.78 -4.55 4.22
CA LEU A 166 -6.47 -4.59 3.58
C LEU A 166 -6.31 -5.95 2.91
N ILE A 167 -6.13 -5.97 1.59
CA ILE A 167 -5.98 -7.22 0.82
C ILE A 167 -4.70 -7.16 -0.01
N LEU A 168 -3.82 -8.13 0.19
CA LEU A 168 -2.65 -8.40 -0.64
C LEU A 168 -2.87 -9.74 -1.35
N THR A 169 -2.80 -9.75 -2.68
CA THR A 169 -2.99 -10.98 -3.48
C THR A 169 -1.94 -11.10 -4.57
N ASN A 170 -1.20 -12.21 -4.61
CA ASN A 170 -0.14 -12.42 -5.62
C ASN A 170 0.87 -11.25 -5.61
N VAL A 171 1.47 -10.99 -4.44
CA VAL A 171 2.41 -9.88 -4.25
C VAL A 171 3.79 -10.46 -3.92
N ASN A 172 4.83 -9.98 -4.61
CA ASN A 172 6.18 -10.49 -4.41
C ASN A 172 7.10 -9.40 -3.85
N PHE A 173 7.76 -9.71 -2.74
CA PHE A 173 8.81 -8.93 -2.11
C PHE A 173 10.15 -9.61 -2.33
N THR A 174 10.95 -9.05 -3.24
CA THR A 174 12.27 -9.59 -3.61
C THR A 174 13.40 -8.96 -2.81
N THR A 175 14.63 -9.47 -3.02
CA THR A 175 15.80 -9.13 -2.21
C THR A 175 15.95 -7.64 -1.90
N GLY A 176 16.08 -7.33 -0.62
CA GLY A 176 16.25 -5.97 -0.10
C GLY A 176 14.93 -5.27 0.23
N SER A 177 13.80 -5.67 -0.35
CA SER A 177 12.49 -5.07 -0.03
C SER A 177 11.97 -5.52 1.34
N ILE A 178 11.16 -4.67 1.95
CA ILE A 178 10.59 -4.87 3.28
C ILE A 178 9.13 -4.39 3.25
N ILE A 179 8.27 -5.07 4.01
CA ILE A 179 6.94 -4.57 4.35
C ILE A 179 6.80 -4.59 5.86
N GLU A 180 6.30 -3.48 6.37
CA GLU A 180 6.00 -3.23 7.77
C GLU A 180 4.51 -2.90 7.88
N LEU A 181 3.82 -3.57 8.79
CA LEU A 181 2.42 -3.30 9.10
C LEU A 181 2.31 -2.91 10.57
N GLU A 182 1.87 -1.68 10.83
CA GLU A 182 1.70 -1.13 12.17
C GLU A 182 0.24 -0.74 12.41
N MET A 183 -0.40 -1.32 13.43
CA MET A 183 -1.78 -1.02 13.80
C MET A 183 -1.87 -0.39 15.18
N LEU A 184 -2.06 0.94 15.21
CA LEU A 184 -2.15 1.78 16.40
C LEU A 184 -3.57 2.34 16.61
N HIS A 185 -4.61 1.64 16.15
CA HIS A 185 -5.98 2.18 16.14
C HIS A 185 -6.86 1.71 17.31
N GLY A 186 -6.41 0.72 18.08
CA GLY A 186 -7.16 0.16 19.19
C GLY A 186 -8.54 -0.31 18.78
N THR A 187 -9.57 0.22 19.43
CA THR A 187 -10.97 -0.21 19.19
C THR A 187 -11.78 0.79 18.35
N THR A 188 -11.11 1.79 17.74
CA THR A 188 -11.77 2.86 16.99
C THR A 188 -12.46 2.37 15.71
N TYR A 189 -11.99 1.27 15.14
CA TYR A 189 -12.56 0.54 14.01
C TYR A 189 -11.98 -0.89 14.01
N ASN A 190 -12.54 -1.77 13.17
CA ASN A 190 -12.06 -3.12 12.94
C ASN A 190 -11.44 -3.24 11.54
N VAL A 191 -10.30 -3.91 11.42
CA VAL A 191 -9.63 -4.13 10.13
C VAL A 191 -9.60 -5.62 9.77
N SER A 192 -10.10 -5.97 8.59
CA SER A 192 -9.89 -7.28 7.97
C SER A 192 -8.65 -7.23 7.08
N ILE A 193 -7.68 -8.10 7.35
CA ILE A 193 -6.42 -8.18 6.63
C ILE A 193 -6.31 -9.57 6.00
N ILE A 194 -6.05 -9.63 4.71
CA ILE A 194 -5.88 -10.88 3.96
C ILE A 194 -4.61 -10.80 3.14
N PHE A 195 -3.65 -11.67 3.44
CA PHE A 195 -2.47 -11.92 2.61
C PHE A 195 -2.64 -13.28 1.94
N ASP A 196 -2.83 -13.31 0.62
CA ASP A 196 -3.00 -14.53 -0.17
C ASP A 196 -1.95 -14.57 -1.27
N GLN A 197 -1.16 -15.65 -1.34
CA GLN A 197 -0.06 -15.77 -2.30
C GLN A 197 0.91 -14.58 -2.21
N VAL A 198 1.30 -14.22 -0.98
CA VAL A 198 2.37 -13.26 -0.76
C VAL A 198 3.69 -14.02 -0.67
N GLU A 199 4.63 -13.67 -1.53
CA GLU A 199 5.96 -14.25 -1.56
C GLU A 199 6.97 -13.25 -1.00
N TYR A 200 7.85 -13.75 -0.15
CA TYR A 200 8.85 -12.96 0.52
C TYR A 200 10.24 -13.58 0.50
N CYS A 201 11.22 -12.76 0.12
CA CYS A 201 12.64 -13.11 0.10
C CYS A 201 13.53 -12.06 0.80
N ALA A 202 14.34 -12.53 1.76
CA ALA A 202 15.61 -11.97 2.24
C ALA A 202 15.71 -11.09 3.51
N ASN A 203 14.71 -10.35 3.98
CA ASN A 203 14.76 -9.55 5.23
C ASN A 203 13.62 -9.91 6.21
N PRO A 204 13.69 -9.55 7.51
CA PRO A 204 12.58 -9.85 8.39
C PRO A 204 11.35 -8.98 8.09
N HIS A 205 10.17 -9.58 8.17
CA HIS A 205 8.91 -8.85 8.28
C HIS A 205 8.61 -8.48 9.72
N ILE A 206 8.13 -7.25 9.91
CA ILE A 206 7.65 -6.79 11.19
C ILE A 206 6.19 -6.44 11.03
N ILE A 207 5.34 -7.26 11.64
CA ILE A 207 3.92 -7.01 11.77
C ILE A 207 3.69 -6.66 13.23
N SER A 208 3.32 -5.42 13.50
CA SER A 208 3.05 -4.93 14.84
C SER A 208 1.55 -4.60 14.91
N VAL A 209 0.77 -5.48 15.54
CA VAL A 209 -0.68 -5.32 15.61
C VAL A 209 -1.18 -4.99 17.02
N GLY A 210 -1.92 -3.88 17.10
CA GLY A 210 -2.65 -3.47 18.28
C GLY A 210 -4.08 -3.05 17.91
N GLY A 211 -5.06 -3.55 18.67
CA GLY A 211 -6.48 -3.25 18.47
C GLY A 211 -7.29 -4.37 17.83
N LEU A 212 -8.39 -3.99 17.19
CA LEU A 212 -9.39 -4.89 16.61
C LEU A 212 -9.06 -5.31 15.17
N PHE A 213 -8.86 -6.61 14.97
CA PHE A 213 -8.57 -7.13 13.63
C PHE A 213 -9.03 -8.56 13.40
N TYR A 214 -9.24 -8.88 12.12
CA TYR A 214 -9.18 -10.24 11.59
C TYR A 214 -8.01 -10.28 10.61
N PHE A 215 -7.05 -11.17 10.81
CA PHE A 215 -5.88 -11.29 9.94
C PHE A 215 -5.71 -12.73 9.48
N LEU A 216 -5.87 -12.95 8.17
CA LEU A 216 -5.63 -14.20 7.48
C LEU A 216 -4.37 -14.10 6.60
N ILE A 217 -3.44 -15.04 6.77
CA ILE A 217 -2.34 -15.30 5.85
C ILE A 217 -2.54 -16.70 5.27
N ILE A 218 -2.63 -16.80 3.95
CA ILE A 218 -2.88 -18.06 3.24
C ILE A 218 -1.98 -18.21 2.01
N ASN A 219 -1.60 -19.45 1.67
CA ASN A 219 -0.84 -19.78 0.46
C ASN A 219 0.44 -18.93 0.26
N SER A 220 1.04 -18.46 1.35
CA SER A 220 2.12 -17.48 1.31
C SER A 220 3.47 -18.13 1.64
N SER A 221 4.57 -17.56 1.17
CA SER A 221 5.91 -18.13 1.36
C SER A 221 6.89 -17.08 1.89
N PHE A 222 7.59 -17.44 2.97
CA PHE A 222 8.57 -16.60 3.64
C PHE A 222 9.91 -17.33 3.68
N HIS A 223 10.91 -16.84 2.93
CA HIS A 223 12.15 -17.58 2.77
C HIS A 223 13.42 -16.74 2.59
N ASP A 224 14.55 -17.43 2.71
CA ASP A 224 15.92 -16.93 2.51
C ASP A 224 16.29 -15.72 3.40
N VAL A 225 15.66 -15.57 4.56
CA VAL A 225 16.00 -14.53 5.55
C VAL A 225 17.25 -14.93 6.33
N ASN A 226 18.35 -14.23 6.05
CA ASN A 226 19.67 -14.53 6.64
C ASN A 226 19.85 -13.98 8.06
N ASP A 227 19.06 -12.98 8.46
CA ASP A 227 19.10 -12.39 9.79
C ASP A 227 17.69 -12.07 10.31
N GLY A 228 17.32 -12.67 11.45
CA GLY A 228 15.98 -12.61 12.02
C GLY A 228 15.02 -13.73 11.58
N PRO A 229 13.73 -13.62 11.92
CA PRO A 229 12.68 -14.54 11.48
C PRO A 229 12.23 -14.27 10.05
N GLY A 230 11.73 -15.32 9.38
CA GLY A 230 11.02 -15.20 8.11
C GLY A 230 9.76 -14.34 8.23
N LEU A 231 9.08 -14.41 9.38
CA LEU A 231 7.95 -13.55 9.74
C LEU A 231 7.96 -13.29 11.25
N SER A 232 7.97 -12.01 11.64
CA SER A 232 7.81 -11.59 13.03
C SER A 232 6.45 -10.91 13.22
N ILE A 233 5.73 -11.32 14.25
CA ILE A 233 4.44 -10.72 14.64
C ILE A 233 4.56 -10.28 16.10
N ASP A 234 4.27 -9.02 16.35
CA ASP A 234 4.28 -8.40 17.66
C ASP A 234 2.87 -7.91 18.02
N PHE A 235 2.30 -8.49 19.08
CA PHE A 235 1.01 -8.09 19.63
C PHE A 235 1.24 -7.16 20.82
N TYR A 236 0.74 -5.93 20.74
CA TYR A 236 0.89 -4.96 21.83
C TYR A 236 -0.43 -4.26 22.16
N GLU A 237 -0.55 -3.82 23.41
CA GLU A 237 -1.72 -3.09 23.88
C GLU A 237 -1.67 -1.62 23.43
N THR A 238 -2.70 -1.18 22.71
CA THR A 238 -2.89 0.23 22.37
C THR A 238 -3.68 0.94 23.47
N ARG A 239 -3.13 2.00 24.07
CA ARG A 239 -3.81 2.82 25.10
C ARG A 239 -4.83 3.81 24.53
N TYR A 240 -5.46 3.51 23.39
CA TYR A 240 -6.43 4.40 22.74
C TYR A 240 -7.86 4.06 23.17
N TYR A 241 -8.77 5.02 23.00
CA TYR A 241 -10.16 4.96 23.47
C TYR A 241 -10.81 3.59 23.25
N THR A 242 -11.29 3.00 24.35
CA THR A 242 -12.03 1.73 24.38
C THR A 242 -13.53 2.01 24.27
N ASN A 243 -14.20 1.39 23.29
CA ASN A 243 -15.65 1.37 23.24
C ASN A 243 -16.18 0.48 24.38
N PRO A 244 -16.88 1.02 25.41
CA PRO A 244 -17.31 0.23 26.55
C PRO A 244 -18.42 -0.75 26.15
N GLY A 245 -18.31 -2.00 26.62
CA GLY A 245 -19.42 -2.97 26.59
C GLY A 245 -19.44 -3.98 25.44
N ILE A 246 -18.39 -4.06 24.60
CA ILE A 246 -18.27 -5.09 23.56
C ILE A 246 -17.10 -6.01 23.90
N GLN A 247 -17.32 -7.33 23.85
CA GLN A 247 -16.22 -8.30 23.87
C GLN A 247 -15.54 -8.25 22.50
N LEU A 248 -14.37 -7.64 22.48
CA LEU A 248 -13.62 -7.35 21.26
C LEU A 248 -12.55 -8.45 21.09
N THR A 249 -12.84 -9.41 20.21
CA THR A 249 -11.92 -10.51 19.89
C THR A 249 -11.24 -10.22 18.56
N SER A 250 -9.91 -10.21 18.57
CA SER A 250 -9.11 -10.22 17.35
C SER A 250 -8.72 -11.64 16.99
N THR A 251 -8.63 -11.93 15.70
CA THR A 251 -8.33 -13.28 15.19
C THR A 251 -7.15 -13.20 14.24
N PHE A 252 -6.18 -14.08 14.44
CA PHE A 252 -5.05 -14.29 13.54
C PHE A 252 -5.07 -15.75 13.05
N ILE A 253 -5.02 -15.95 11.74
CA ILE A 253 -5.07 -17.26 11.07
C ILE A 253 -3.92 -17.32 10.08
N LEU A 254 -3.19 -18.44 10.12
CA LEU A 254 -2.12 -18.78 9.18
C LEU A 254 -2.42 -20.16 8.61
N GLU A 255 -2.67 -20.24 7.31
CA GLU A 255 -3.07 -21.45 6.60
C GLU A 255 -2.17 -21.69 5.39
N ASP A 256 -1.86 -22.95 5.08
CA ASP A 256 -1.16 -23.38 3.85
C ASP A 256 0.07 -22.54 3.46
N SER A 257 0.82 -22.04 4.44
CA SER A 257 1.94 -21.11 4.24
C SER A 257 3.27 -21.76 4.61
N GLN A 258 4.34 -21.36 3.92
CA GLN A 258 5.65 -22.00 3.99
C GLN A 258 6.71 -21.06 4.59
N PHE A 259 7.55 -21.61 5.47
CA PHE A 259 8.70 -20.94 6.08
C PHE A 259 9.93 -21.81 5.89
N TYR A 260 10.87 -21.41 5.04
CA TYR A 260 12.04 -22.24 4.73
C TYR A 260 13.28 -21.40 4.45
N ASN A 261 14.47 -22.00 4.61
CA ASN A 261 15.76 -21.33 4.41
C ASN A 261 15.96 -20.02 5.21
N ASN A 262 15.22 -19.83 6.31
CA ASN A 262 15.38 -18.69 7.20
C ASN A 262 16.28 -19.05 8.38
N LYS A 263 16.97 -18.06 8.95
CA LYS A 263 17.69 -18.22 10.23
C LYS A 263 16.73 -18.60 11.37
N GLN A 264 15.53 -18.02 11.37
CA GLN A 264 14.41 -18.37 12.25
C GLN A 264 13.12 -18.43 11.42
N GLY A 265 12.17 -19.30 11.78
CA GLY A 265 10.92 -19.49 11.04
C GLY A 265 9.90 -18.37 11.31
N LEU A 266 8.83 -18.72 12.01
CA LEU A 266 7.84 -17.78 12.53
C LEU A 266 8.20 -17.37 13.96
N GLU A 267 8.09 -16.08 14.25
CA GLU A 267 8.28 -15.52 15.58
C GLU A 267 7.05 -14.71 15.98
N ILE A 268 6.56 -14.95 17.20
CA ILE A 268 5.38 -14.27 17.76
C ILE A 268 5.74 -13.73 19.14
N TYR A 269 5.62 -12.41 19.30
CA TYR A 269 5.78 -11.68 20.56
C TYR A 269 4.44 -11.15 21.06
N GLY A 270 4.32 -11.02 22.37
CA GLY A 270 3.19 -10.36 23.00
C GLY A 270 3.53 -9.82 24.38
N ASP A 271 3.23 -8.55 24.62
CA ASP A 271 3.30 -7.94 25.96
C ASP A 271 2.10 -8.41 26.82
N GLU A 272 2.18 -9.67 27.30
CA GLU A 272 1.33 -10.40 28.25
C GLU A 272 -0.19 -10.66 27.96
N TYR A 273 -0.57 -11.93 28.20
CA TYR A 273 -1.91 -12.56 28.19
C TYR A 273 -2.72 -12.50 26.88
N LEU A 274 -2.26 -13.25 25.87
CA LEU A 274 -3.17 -13.91 24.92
C LEU A 274 -4.00 -14.96 25.69
N LEU A 275 -5.17 -14.57 26.22
CA LEU A 275 -6.20 -15.53 26.63
C LEU A 275 -6.86 -16.11 25.37
N GLY A 276 -6.18 -17.05 24.70
CA GLY A 276 -6.70 -17.69 23.49
C GLY A 276 -5.88 -18.90 23.06
N THR A 277 -6.55 -20.04 22.95
CA THR A 277 -6.01 -21.34 22.56
C THR A 277 -5.36 -21.26 21.17
N LEU A 278 -4.05 -21.54 21.08
CA LEU A 278 -3.39 -21.81 19.81
C LEU A 278 -3.89 -23.16 19.29
N CYS A 279 -4.81 -23.16 18.33
CA CYS A 279 -5.17 -24.35 17.56
C CYS A 279 -4.22 -24.48 16.38
N TYR A 280 -3.23 -25.37 16.49
CA TYR A 280 -2.48 -25.88 15.34
C TYR A 280 -3.31 -27.01 14.73
N ASN A 281 -3.64 -26.91 13.43
CA ASN A 281 -4.10 -28.03 12.61
C ASN A 281 -3.01 -28.41 11.61
#